data_AF-A0A7J2T7X4-F1
#
_entry.id   AF-A0A7J2T7X4-F1
#
_cell.length_a   1.000
_cell.length_b   1.000
_cell.length_c   1.000
_cell.angle_alpha   90.00
_cell.angle_beta   90.00
_cell.angle_gamma   90.00
#
_symmetry.space_group_name_H-M   'P 1'
#
loop_
_entity.id
_entity.type
_entity.pdbx_description
1 polymer ?
#
loop_
_entity_poly.entity_id
_entity_poly.type
_entity_poly.pdbx_seq_one_letter_code
_entity_poly.pdbx_strand_id
1 'polypeptide(L)'
;TAVLYSAKMDRAFPAFMDVDGDFAWILGFYVAGGEVLHGRYVRLAVKKPEHAKKIVRFAEKLGVAVSYDGRFMVMHSAVLARLFMALGAGACRCEKRVPPAVFNFSKDCMKAFLDGYLSAGGCRSLRGERDSAALGRHLSSDKMYLQCFLGRNSEYNVAFFGRCKFFDAVPAVAVKELLYVLRRRFNLSQRAFVKLLGNTVSRSFIVGLETGRYRTVKRSTLLRLIEALPSDLRFTEEVCRLRMLVSGDLAWDEVVEVVDTGIEEPTYDIEVRPEGRAIENFVGGYGGIILHNSAIEDRMLCRLHRLTKERFIEIAQSQRRLAFGEIDTEQGARRIRDHVTLVYAIETGHPFVRNRFPKKPVMITPKAYDLIERAREAILECIPREHVTFSARLEDRAIRFACAASLLNYFGSDLDYIPVSDDALKYAVQLYVEEASVRSKQEFLPEEVLRKLKLV
;
A
#
# COMPACT_ATOMS: atom_id res chain seq x y z
N THR A 1 6.47 25.80 -38.17
CA THR A 1 6.58 25.59 -36.72
C THR A 1 6.01 26.81 -36.02
N ALA A 2 5.05 26.66 -35.10
CA ALA A 2 4.49 27.81 -34.38
C ALA A 2 5.51 28.38 -33.39
N VAL A 3 5.55 29.71 -33.26
CA VAL A 3 6.55 30.44 -32.49
C VAL A 3 5.83 31.48 -31.63
N LEU A 4 6.26 31.61 -30.38
CA LEU A 4 5.84 32.66 -29.47
C LEU A 4 6.68 33.91 -29.73
N TYR A 5 6.01 34.99 -30.12
CA TYR A 5 6.58 36.32 -30.20
C TYR A 5 6.03 37.17 -29.07
N SER A 6 6.92 37.86 -28.36
CA SER A 6 6.56 38.95 -27.47
C SER A 6 7.09 40.24 -28.10
N ALA A 7 6.32 41.32 -28.02
CA ALA A 7 6.72 42.64 -28.52
C ALA A 7 8.02 43.18 -27.88
N LYS A 8 8.55 42.50 -26.85
CA LYS A 8 9.81 42.80 -26.16
C LYS A 8 10.87 41.70 -26.30
N MET A 9 10.66 40.68 -27.14
CA MET A 9 11.62 39.60 -27.35
C MET A 9 12.31 39.76 -28.71
N ASP A 10 13.62 39.99 -28.69
CA ASP A 10 14.45 40.06 -29.89
C ASP A 10 14.63 38.69 -30.60
N ARG A 11 14.17 37.60 -29.96
CA ARG A 11 14.30 36.23 -30.48
C ARG A 11 13.02 35.43 -30.30
N ALA A 12 12.71 34.65 -31.33
CA ALA A 12 11.61 33.69 -31.41
C ALA A 12 11.79 32.55 -30.39
N PHE A 13 10.76 32.25 -29.57
CA PHE A 13 10.73 31.08 -28.70
C PHE A 13 9.76 30.02 -29.27
N PRO A 14 10.11 28.73 -29.32
CA PRO A 14 9.24 27.72 -29.91
C PRO A 14 7.94 27.55 -29.11
N ALA A 15 6.79 27.53 -29.79
CA ALA A 15 5.49 27.33 -29.12
C ALA A 15 5.25 25.88 -28.67
N PHE A 16 5.93 24.93 -29.32
CA PHE A 16 5.93 23.51 -28.97
C PHE A 16 7.35 23.07 -28.70
N MET A 17 7.54 22.30 -27.62
CA MET A 17 8.83 21.76 -27.24
C MET A 17 8.66 20.29 -26.91
N ASP A 18 9.46 19.46 -27.59
CA ASP A 18 9.50 18.04 -27.30
C ASP A 18 10.13 17.79 -25.94
N VAL A 19 9.56 16.85 -25.19
CA VAL A 19 10.17 16.33 -23.97
C VAL A 19 11.25 15.33 -24.38
N ASP A 20 12.46 15.84 -24.61
CA ASP A 20 13.63 15.04 -24.96
C ASP A 20 14.64 14.98 -23.81
N GLY A 21 15.72 14.21 -24.02
CA GLY A 21 16.77 14.04 -23.03
C GLY A 21 17.47 15.34 -22.65
N ASP A 22 17.62 16.28 -23.59
CA ASP A 22 18.27 17.57 -23.32
C ASP A 22 17.39 18.44 -22.42
N PHE A 23 16.08 18.54 -22.71
CA PHE A 23 15.12 19.23 -21.86
C PHE A 23 15.07 18.62 -20.45
N ALA A 24 14.94 17.29 -20.38
CA ALA A 24 14.85 16.59 -19.11
C ALA A 24 16.13 16.80 -18.28
N TRP A 25 17.31 16.72 -18.89
CA TRP A 25 18.59 16.98 -18.23
C TRP A 25 18.69 18.41 -17.69
N ILE A 26 18.31 19.42 -18.49
CA ILE A 26 18.35 20.83 -18.04
C ILE A 26 17.35 21.06 -16.90
N LEU A 27 16.16 20.48 -16.98
CA LEU A 27 15.16 20.57 -15.91
C LEU A 27 15.68 19.94 -14.61
N GLY A 28 16.33 18.78 -14.69
CA GLY A 28 16.98 18.15 -13.54
C GLY A 28 18.10 19.00 -12.96
N PHE A 29 18.96 19.55 -13.83
CA PHE A 29 20.05 20.46 -13.44
C PHE A 29 19.52 21.71 -12.73
N TYR A 30 18.41 22.26 -13.21
CA TYR A 30 17.71 23.38 -12.59
C TYR A 30 17.10 23.02 -11.23
N VAL A 31 16.44 21.87 -11.09
CA VAL A 31 15.83 21.44 -9.82
C VAL A 31 16.89 21.22 -8.74
N ALA A 32 18.11 20.81 -9.10
CA ALA A 32 19.19 20.58 -8.15
C ALA A 32 19.81 21.85 -7.54
N GLY A 33 19.93 22.93 -8.31
CA GLY A 33 20.65 24.13 -7.84
C GLY A 33 20.42 25.39 -8.68
N GLY A 34 19.39 25.40 -9.53
CA GLY A 34 18.99 26.55 -10.32
C GLY A 34 18.01 27.46 -9.59
N GLU A 35 17.88 28.69 -10.08
CA GLU A 35 17.03 29.72 -9.52
C GLU A 35 16.36 30.53 -10.62
N VAL A 36 15.15 31.02 -10.35
CA VAL A 36 14.49 32.03 -11.21
C VAL A 36 14.69 33.41 -10.61
N LEU A 37 15.42 34.28 -11.31
CA LEU A 37 15.63 35.67 -10.91
C LEU A 37 14.54 36.56 -11.49
N HIS A 38 13.91 37.36 -10.63
CA HIS A 38 12.89 38.35 -10.98
C HIS A 38 11.73 37.80 -11.86
N GLY A 39 11.47 36.50 -11.81
CA GLY A 39 10.48 35.82 -12.65
C GLY A 39 10.81 35.81 -14.16
N ARG A 40 12.05 36.16 -14.54
CA ARG A 40 12.43 36.42 -15.94
C ARG A 40 13.68 35.70 -16.42
N TYR A 41 14.58 35.33 -15.51
CA TYR A 41 15.87 34.75 -15.87
C TYR A 41 16.07 33.42 -15.15
N VAL A 42 16.64 32.44 -15.83
CA VAL A 42 17.00 31.16 -15.22
C VAL A 42 18.50 31.16 -14.95
N ARG A 43 18.88 31.17 -13.68
CA ARG A 43 20.27 31.11 -13.22
C ARG A 43 20.64 29.68 -12.84
N LEU A 44 21.75 29.18 -13.37
CA LEU A 44 22.28 27.85 -13.11
C LEU A 44 23.73 27.96 -12.60
N ALA A 45 24.04 27.32 -11.49
CA ALA A 45 25.42 27.24 -10.98
C ALA A 45 26.21 26.18 -11.76
N VAL A 46 27.31 26.58 -12.40
CA VAL A 46 28.08 25.69 -13.29
C VAL A 46 29.51 25.55 -12.81
N LYS A 47 29.91 24.31 -12.48
CA LYS A 47 31.26 23.99 -11.99
C LYS A 47 32.17 23.37 -13.06
N LYS A 48 31.60 22.67 -14.05
CA LYS A 48 32.33 21.95 -15.09
C LYS A 48 32.07 22.56 -16.46
N PRO A 49 33.11 22.74 -17.31
CA PRO A 49 32.95 23.28 -18.66
C PRO A 49 32.00 22.46 -19.55
N GLU A 50 31.94 21.14 -19.37
CA GLU A 50 31.04 20.26 -20.12
C GLU A 50 29.57 20.57 -19.89
N HIS A 51 29.19 20.91 -18.66
CA HIS A 51 27.82 21.30 -18.33
C HIS A 51 27.47 22.63 -18.99
N ALA A 52 28.43 23.57 -19.05
CA ALA A 52 28.24 24.84 -19.74
C ALA A 52 27.92 24.62 -21.23
N LYS A 53 28.66 23.74 -21.91
CA LYS A 53 28.39 23.41 -23.33
C LYS A 53 26.97 22.86 -23.54
N LYS A 54 26.49 21.99 -22.64
CA LYS A 54 25.11 21.46 -22.70
C LYS A 54 24.06 22.57 -22.53
N ILE A 55 24.27 23.47 -21.56
CA ILE A 55 23.36 24.60 -21.31
C ILE A 55 23.32 25.55 -22.52
N VAL A 56 24.48 25.89 -23.09
CA VAL A 56 24.55 26.73 -24.29
C VAL A 56 23.81 26.09 -25.46
N ARG A 57 24.09 24.81 -25.76
CA ARG A 57 23.41 24.07 -26.84
C ARG A 57 21.89 24.05 -26.67
N PHE A 58 21.41 23.82 -25.44
CA PHE A 58 19.98 23.84 -25.15
C PHE A 58 19.37 25.24 -25.33
N ALA A 59 20.07 26.28 -24.88
CA ALA A 59 19.61 27.65 -25.05
C ALA A 59 19.59 28.07 -26.52
N GLU A 60 20.58 27.67 -27.32
CA GLU A 60 20.61 27.87 -28.78
C GLU A 60 19.43 27.20 -29.47
N LYS A 61 19.10 25.95 -29.09
CA LYS A 61 17.91 25.23 -29.58
C LYS A 61 16.61 26.02 -29.32
N LEU A 62 16.55 26.77 -28.23
CA LEU A 62 15.38 27.58 -27.83
C LEU A 62 15.45 29.04 -28.31
N GLY A 63 16.52 29.46 -28.99
CA GLY A 63 16.73 30.86 -29.35
C GLY A 63 16.97 31.78 -28.16
N VAL A 64 17.44 31.26 -27.02
CA VAL A 64 17.63 32.01 -25.76
C VAL A 64 19.08 32.48 -25.63
N ALA A 65 19.28 33.74 -25.27
CA ALA A 65 20.61 34.27 -24.98
C ALA A 65 21.12 33.78 -23.61
N VAL A 66 22.42 33.51 -23.52
CA VAL A 66 23.07 33.05 -22.28
C VAL A 66 24.25 33.94 -21.94
N SER A 67 24.34 34.36 -20.68
CA SER A 67 25.52 35.04 -20.14
C SER A 67 26.22 34.17 -19.09
N TYR A 68 27.55 34.28 -18.98
CA TYR A 68 28.35 33.56 -18.00
C TYR A 68 29.27 34.53 -17.26
N ASP A 69 29.22 34.51 -15.93
CA ASP A 69 29.99 35.41 -15.05
C ASP A 69 31.22 34.73 -14.40
N GLY A 70 31.59 33.52 -14.88
CA GLY A 70 32.63 32.69 -14.29
C GLY A 70 32.14 31.70 -13.25
N ARG A 71 30.91 31.85 -12.73
CA ARG A 71 30.33 30.93 -11.72
C ARG A 71 28.92 30.48 -12.05
N PHE A 72 28.12 31.37 -12.61
CA PHE A 72 26.73 31.18 -12.95
C PHE A 72 26.50 31.42 -14.43
N MET A 73 25.69 30.56 -15.04
CA MET A 73 25.12 30.79 -16.35
C MET A 73 23.69 31.30 -16.18
N VAL A 74 23.36 32.37 -16.89
CA VAL A 74 22.02 32.98 -16.84
C VAL A 74 21.40 32.90 -18.23
N MET A 75 20.29 32.17 -18.35
CA MET A 75 19.48 32.11 -19.55
C MET A 75 18.42 33.22 -19.52
N HIS A 76 18.46 34.08 -20.54
CA HIS A 76 17.63 35.28 -20.64
C HIS A 76 16.28 34.97 -21.30
N SER A 77 15.41 34.25 -20.59
CA SER A 77 14.07 33.92 -21.09
C SER A 77 13.01 33.87 -20.00
N ALA A 78 12.10 34.85 -20.05
CA ALA A 78 10.93 34.89 -19.17
C ALA A 78 9.96 33.74 -19.46
N VAL A 79 9.89 33.28 -20.72
CA VAL A 79 9.06 32.13 -21.11
C VAL A 79 9.58 30.86 -20.46
N LEU A 80 10.89 30.61 -20.51
CA LEU A 80 11.51 29.44 -19.89
C LEU A 80 11.39 29.48 -18.35
N ALA A 81 11.60 30.65 -17.74
CA ALA A 81 11.41 30.83 -16.30
C ALA A 81 9.96 30.50 -15.88
N ARG A 82 8.97 31.02 -16.61
CA ARG A 82 7.55 30.72 -16.37
C ARG A 82 7.20 29.26 -16.62
N LEU A 83 7.80 28.63 -17.62
CA LEU A 83 7.60 27.21 -17.90
C LEU A 83 8.06 26.35 -16.70
N PHE A 84 9.26 26.60 -16.16
CA PHE A 84 9.74 25.85 -14.99
C PHE A 84 8.86 26.06 -13.76
N MET A 85 8.37 27.27 -13.55
CA MET A 85 7.39 27.55 -12.49
C MET A 85 6.06 26.83 -12.71
N ALA A 86 5.53 26.85 -13.95
CA ALA A 86 4.28 26.20 -14.31
C ALA A 86 4.35 24.67 -14.20
N LEU A 87 5.53 24.09 -14.47
CA LEU A 87 5.80 22.68 -14.23
C LEU A 87 5.86 22.33 -12.73
N GLY A 88 5.90 23.31 -11.84
CA GLY A 88 6.00 23.08 -10.39
C GLY A 88 7.42 22.79 -9.91
N ALA A 89 8.45 23.24 -10.65
CA ALA A 89 9.85 23.04 -10.26
C ALA A 89 10.30 23.96 -9.11
N GLY A 90 9.49 24.97 -8.73
CA GLY A 90 9.77 25.97 -7.69
C GLY A 90 10.78 27.04 -8.11
N ALA A 91 10.71 28.26 -7.54
CA ALA A 91 11.60 29.36 -7.94
C ALA A 91 12.96 29.26 -7.24
N CYS A 92 12.93 29.02 -5.93
CA CYS A 92 14.06 29.06 -5.01
C CYS A 92 14.34 27.69 -4.38
N ARG A 93 15.51 27.52 -3.76
CA ARG A 93 16.00 26.23 -3.22
C ARG A 93 15.03 25.52 -2.26
N CYS A 94 14.32 26.27 -1.42
CA CYS A 94 13.36 25.74 -0.44
C CYS A 94 12.03 25.25 -1.07
N GLU A 95 11.68 25.76 -2.25
CA GLU A 95 10.46 25.43 -3.00
C GLU A 95 10.69 24.32 -4.03
N LYS A 96 11.95 23.96 -4.30
CA LYS A 96 12.28 23.00 -5.35
C LYS A 96 11.59 21.67 -5.11
N ARG A 97 10.96 21.19 -6.18
CA ARG A 97 10.27 19.91 -6.22
C ARG A 97 10.56 19.22 -7.56
N VAL A 98 10.46 17.90 -7.61
CA VAL A 98 10.38 17.22 -8.90
C VAL A 98 9.03 17.59 -9.52
N PRO A 99 8.99 18.19 -10.72
CA PRO A 99 7.75 18.48 -11.42
C PRO A 99 6.87 17.23 -11.57
N PRO A 100 5.55 17.28 -11.27
CA PRO A 100 4.66 16.13 -11.45
C PRO A 100 4.71 15.54 -12.86
N ALA A 101 4.90 16.38 -13.88
CA ALA A 101 5.03 15.95 -15.28
C ALA A 101 6.21 14.98 -15.52
N VAL A 102 7.29 15.05 -14.72
CA VAL A 102 8.46 14.17 -14.88
C VAL A 102 8.10 12.71 -14.64
N PHE A 103 7.14 12.41 -13.77
CA PHE A 103 6.67 11.04 -13.52
C PHE A 103 5.96 10.42 -14.74
N ASN A 104 5.56 11.24 -15.71
CA ASN A 104 4.96 10.81 -16.98
C ASN A 104 5.96 10.80 -18.15
N PHE A 105 7.24 11.09 -17.91
CA PHE A 105 8.26 11.07 -18.97
C PHE A 105 8.59 9.63 -19.38
N SER A 106 9.19 9.46 -20.57
CA SER A 106 9.80 8.18 -20.92
C SER A 106 10.95 7.83 -19.95
N LYS A 107 11.25 6.54 -19.78
CA LYS A 107 12.33 6.09 -18.87
C LYS A 107 13.66 6.77 -19.19
N ASP A 108 13.98 6.98 -20.46
CA ASP A 108 15.24 7.61 -20.86
C ASP A 108 15.27 9.12 -20.54
N CYS A 109 14.12 9.80 -20.65
CA CYS A 109 14.00 11.18 -20.20
C CYS A 109 14.08 11.30 -18.67
N MET A 110 13.46 10.38 -17.92
CA MET A 110 13.62 10.33 -16.45
C MET A 110 15.09 10.12 -16.04
N LYS A 111 15.82 9.23 -16.72
CA LYS A 111 17.27 9.04 -16.51
C LYS A 111 18.06 10.32 -16.80
N ALA A 112 17.78 10.96 -17.94
CA ALA A 112 18.42 12.22 -18.31
C ALA A 112 18.16 13.33 -17.28
N PHE A 113 16.93 13.41 -16.74
CA PHE A 113 16.60 14.30 -15.62
C PHE A 113 17.44 14.02 -14.39
N LEU A 114 17.55 12.76 -13.95
CA LEU A 114 18.38 12.40 -12.81
C LEU A 114 19.87 12.68 -13.05
N ASP A 115 20.38 12.45 -14.26
CA ASP A 115 21.76 12.81 -14.64
C ASP A 115 22.00 14.30 -14.51
N GLY A 116 21.07 15.13 -14.99
CA GLY A 116 21.13 16.57 -14.86
C GLY A 116 21.15 17.01 -13.40
N TYR A 117 20.26 16.43 -12.59
CA TYR A 117 20.17 16.68 -11.17
C TYR A 117 21.48 16.37 -10.44
N LEU A 118 22.06 15.18 -10.69
CA LEU A 118 23.34 14.76 -10.12
C LEU A 118 24.50 15.64 -10.60
N SER A 119 24.48 16.06 -11.87
CA SER A 119 25.53 16.87 -12.48
C SER A 119 25.66 18.26 -11.85
N ALA A 120 24.55 18.86 -11.39
CA ALA A 120 24.58 20.17 -10.73
C ALA A 120 25.07 20.13 -9.27
N GLY A 121 25.41 18.95 -8.75
CA GLY A 121 25.80 18.76 -7.36
C GLY A 121 24.63 18.41 -6.44
N GLY A 122 23.52 17.89 -6.99
CA GLY A 122 22.49 17.22 -6.20
C GLY A 122 23.11 16.10 -5.35
N CYS A 123 22.71 16.00 -4.09
CA CYS A 123 23.34 15.07 -3.15
C CYS A 123 23.14 13.61 -3.57
N ARG A 124 24.24 12.84 -3.52
CA ARG A 124 24.36 11.40 -3.83
C ARG A 124 24.06 10.49 -2.64
N SER A 125 23.68 11.07 -1.51
CA SER A 125 23.51 10.36 -0.25
C SER A 125 22.33 10.94 0.51
N LEU A 126 21.44 10.06 0.97
CA LEU A 126 20.41 10.36 1.96
C LEU A 126 20.89 10.12 3.41
N ARG A 127 22.17 9.73 3.61
CA ARG A 127 22.74 9.53 4.94
C ARG A 127 23.13 10.86 5.58
N GLY A 128 22.19 11.44 6.33
CA GLY A 128 22.46 12.45 7.34
C GLY A 128 21.30 13.40 7.57
N GLU A 129 20.79 13.46 8.80
CA GLU A 129 19.84 14.47 9.28
C GLU A 129 20.31 15.93 9.03
N ARG A 130 21.60 16.14 8.78
CA ARG A 130 22.16 17.48 8.51
C ARG A 130 21.93 17.97 7.07
N ASP A 131 21.71 17.09 6.10
CA ASP A 131 21.52 17.47 4.69
C ASP A 131 20.06 17.71 4.32
N SER A 132 19.11 17.15 5.09
CA SER A 132 17.66 17.34 4.89
C SER A 132 17.16 18.73 5.30
N ALA A 133 17.90 19.44 6.17
CA ALA A 133 17.55 20.79 6.59
C ALA A 133 17.73 21.84 5.47
N ALA A 134 18.53 21.55 4.43
CA ALA A 134 18.86 22.50 3.37
C ALA A 134 18.24 22.18 1.99
N LEU A 135 17.60 21.01 1.84
CA LEU A 135 16.78 20.65 0.67
C LEU A 135 15.32 20.61 1.11
N GLY A 136 14.40 21.19 0.33
CA GLY A 136 12.96 21.11 0.66
C GLY A 136 12.53 19.66 0.89
N ARG A 137 11.86 19.38 2.02
CA ARG A 137 11.42 18.03 2.43
C ARG A 137 10.76 17.27 1.28
N HIS A 138 9.96 17.96 0.47
CA HIS A 138 9.27 17.39 -0.70
C HIS A 138 10.23 16.83 -1.77
N LEU A 139 11.34 17.50 -2.06
CA LEU A 139 12.31 17.06 -3.07
C LEU A 139 12.99 15.73 -2.68
N SER A 140 13.19 15.49 -1.40
CA SER A 140 13.75 14.23 -0.90
C SER A 140 12.78 13.06 -1.10
N SER A 141 11.50 13.27 -0.83
CA SER A 141 10.46 12.25 -1.06
C SER A 141 10.30 11.95 -2.55
N ASP A 142 10.22 12.97 -3.40
CA ASP A 142 9.96 12.77 -4.84
C ASP A 142 11.10 12.04 -5.54
N LYS A 143 12.34 12.21 -5.06
CA LYS A 143 13.48 11.42 -5.53
C LYS A 143 13.29 9.94 -5.27
N MET A 144 12.82 9.58 -4.07
CA MET A 144 12.56 8.19 -3.72
C MET A 144 11.48 7.62 -4.64
N TYR A 145 10.41 8.37 -4.90
CA TYR A 145 9.38 7.97 -5.86
C TYR A 145 9.97 7.77 -7.28
N LEU A 146 10.71 8.75 -7.83
CA LEU A 146 11.30 8.62 -9.17
C LEU A 146 12.22 7.40 -9.30
N GLN A 147 12.97 7.09 -8.25
CA GLN A 147 13.87 5.93 -8.22
C GLN A 147 13.09 4.61 -8.21
N CYS A 148 12.00 4.53 -7.43
CA CYS A 148 11.08 3.39 -7.48
C CYS A 148 10.49 3.19 -8.89
N PHE A 149 10.14 4.28 -9.60
CA PHE A 149 9.66 4.23 -10.99
C PHE A 149 10.70 3.69 -11.99
N LEU A 150 11.98 3.98 -11.79
CA LEU A 150 13.06 3.49 -12.66
C LEU A 150 13.46 2.03 -12.38
N GLY A 151 12.98 1.46 -11.27
CA GLY A 151 13.16 0.07 -10.91
C GLY A 151 14.51 -0.25 -10.28
N ARG A 152 14.57 -1.45 -9.70
CA ARG A 152 15.65 -1.94 -8.82
C ARG A 152 17.06 -1.93 -9.45
N ASN A 153 17.16 -2.21 -10.75
CA ASN A 153 18.45 -2.36 -11.44
C ASN A 153 18.98 -1.07 -12.08
N SER A 154 18.41 0.09 -11.77
CA SER A 154 18.91 1.35 -12.31
C SER A 154 20.22 1.75 -11.62
N GLU A 155 21.23 2.18 -12.40
CA GLU A 155 22.52 2.66 -11.89
C GLU A 155 22.35 3.87 -10.92
N TYR A 156 21.20 4.54 -11.03
CA TYR A 156 20.78 5.66 -10.19
C TYR A 156 20.46 5.26 -8.74
N ASN A 157 20.07 4.01 -8.47
CA ASN A 157 19.86 3.53 -7.08
C ASN A 157 21.17 3.49 -6.28
N VAL A 158 22.29 3.18 -6.94
CA VAL A 158 23.63 3.10 -6.32
C VAL A 158 24.20 4.50 -6.05
N ALA A 159 23.80 5.49 -6.86
CA ALA A 159 24.35 6.84 -6.84
C ALA A 159 23.71 7.78 -5.82
N PHE A 160 22.50 7.51 -5.32
CA PHE A 160 21.74 8.44 -4.45
C PHE A 160 21.59 8.01 -3.00
N PHE A 161 21.69 6.72 -2.72
CA PHE A 161 21.75 6.21 -1.37
C PHE A 161 23.20 5.86 -0.95
N GLY A 162 24.18 6.08 -1.81
CA GLY A 162 25.43 5.31 -1.77
C GLY A 162 25.16 3.83 -2.09
N ARG A 163 26.09 2.91 -1.79
CA ARG A 163 25.88 1.45 -1.88
C ARG A 163 24.79 0.94 -0.91
N CYS A 164 23.59 1.51 -0.92
CA CYS A 164 22.50 1.09 -0.05
C CYS A 164 21.75 -0.09 -0.65
N LYS A 165 22.15 -1.23 -0.15
CA LYS A 165 21.40 -2.24 0.61
C LYS A 165 19.86 -2.19 0.75
N PHE A 166 19.14 -1.13 0.38
CA PHE A 166 17.70 -0.99 0.67
C PHE A 166 16.86 -2.08 -0.02
N PHE A 167 17.22 -2.44 -1.25
CA PHE A 167 16.64 -3.58 -1.97
C PHE A 167 17.48 -4.85 -1.89
N ASP A 168 18.63 -4.85 -1.22
CA ASP A 168 19.56 -5.98 -1.27
C ASP A 168 19.21 -7.09 -0.28
N ALA A 169 18.43 -6.77 0.75
CA ALA A 169 18.14 -7.68 1.84
C ALA A 169 16.64 -7.81 2.09
N VAL A 170 16.26 -8.96 2.63
CA VAL A 170 14.90 -9.29 3.04
C VAL A 170 14.88 -9.61 4.54
N PRO A 171 13.73 -9.50 5.22
CA PRO A 171 13.62 -9.80 6.64
C PRO A 171 14.01 -11.25 6.91
N ALA A 172 14.97 -11.45 7.82
CA ALA A 172 15.44 -12.79 8.16
C ALA A 172 14.32 -13.64 8.79
N VAL A 173 13.38 -13.00 9.49
CA VAL A 173 12.21 -13.67 10.09
C VAL A 173 11.34 -14.33 9.01
N ALA A 174 11.01 -13.62 7.93
CA ALA A 174 10.22 -14.19 6.84
C ALA A 174 10.94 -15.38 6.17
N VAL A 175 12.26 -15.26 5.95
CA VAL A 175 13.08 -16.34 5.37
C VAL A 175 13.15 -17.53 6.33
N LYS A 176 13.33 -17.29 7.63
CA LYS A 176 13.35 -18.30 8.68
C LYS A 176 12.07 -19.13 8.65
N GLU A 177 10.90 -18.50 8.73
CA GLU A 177 9.62 -19.21 8.81
C GLU A 177 9.40 -20.10 7.58
N LEU A 178 9.63 -19.55 6.38
CA LEU A 178 9.45 -20.29 5.13
C LEU A 178 10.42 -21.48 5.00
N LEU A 179 11.70 -21.28 5.35
CA LEU A 179 12.68 -22.38 5.32
C LEU A 179 12.44 -23.41 6.41
N TYR A 180 11.98 -22.99 7.59
CA TYR A 180 11.65 -23.88 8.69
C TYR A 180 10.48 -24.80 8.32
N VAL A 181 9.39 -24.24 7.80
CA VAL A 181 8.21 -24.99 7.32
C VAL A 181 8.61 -25.97 6.22
N LEU A 182 9.34 -25.50 5.20
CA LEU A 182 9.86 -26.35 4.12
C LEU A 182 10.66 -27.53 4.69
N ARG A 183 11.62 -27.25 5.57
CA ARG A 183 12.52 -28.27 6.12
C ARG A 183 11.78 -29.30 6.97
N ARG A 184 10.79 -28.88 7.77
CA ARG A 184 9.97 -29.78 8.61
C ARG A 184 9.02 -30.63 7.78
N ARG A 185 8.41 -30.06 6.73
CA ARG A 185 7.50 -30.79 5.82
C ARG A 185 8.16 -31.99 5.17
N PHE A 186 9.45 -31.88 4.84
CA PHE A 186 10.24 -32.96 4.25
C PHE A 186 11.09 -33.73 5.28
N ASN A 187 10.84 -33.54 6.57
CA ASN A 187 11.53 -34.18 7.69
C ASN A 187 13.07 -34.08 7.63
N LEU A 188 13.60 -32.97 7.13
CA LEU A 188 15.02 -32.77 6.95
C LEU A 188 15.65 -32.19 8.22
N SER A 189 16.78 -32.76 8.68
CA SER A 189 17.61 -32.08 9.68
C SER A 189 18.34 -30.89 9.06
N GLN A 190 18.83 -29.94 9.86
CA GLN A 190 19.65 -28.82 9.35
C GLN A 190 20.89 -29.33 8.57
N ARG A 191 21.51 -30.43 9.03
CA ARG A 191 22.64 -31.06 8.33
C ARG A 191 22.23 -31.65 6.99
N ALA A 192 21.11 -32.39 6.96
CA ALA A 192 20.59 -32.99 5.73
C ALA A 192 20.17 -31.92 4.72
N PHE A 193 19.55 -30.83 5.18
CA PHE A 193 19.14 -29.71 4.34
C PHE A 193 20.34 -29.01 3.69
N VAL A 194 21.40 -28.71 4.45
CA VAL A 194 22.64 -28.12 3.90
C VAL A 194 23.31 -29.04 2.88
N LYS A 195 23.33 -30.35 3.15
CA LYS A 195 23.87 -31.35 2.21
C LYS A 195 23.05 -31.41 0.92
N LEU A 196 21.73 -31.34 1.02
CA LEU A 196 20.80 -31.31 -0.11
C LEU A 196 21.01 -30.06 -0.98
N LEU A 197 21.37 -28.92 -0.39
CA LEU A 197 21.74 -27.69 -1.08
C LEU A 197 23.18 -27.70 -1.65
N GLY A 198 23.87 -28.84 -1.65
CA GLY A 198 25.25 -28.94 -2.13
C GLY A 198 26.25 -28.08 -1.33
N ASN A 199 25.97 -27.80 -0.05
CA ASN A 199 26.74 -26.88 0.79
C ASN A 199 26.85 -25.43 0.27
N THR A 200 25.89 -25.00 -0.57
CA THR A 200 25.81 -23.60 -1.06
C THR A 200 25.72 -22.57 0.08
N VAL A 201 25.15 -22.97 1.21
CA VAL A 201 25.10 -22.21 2.46
C VAL A 201 25.63 -23.05 3.62
N SER A 202 26.23 -22.40 4.62
CA SER A 202 26.80 -23.11 5.77
C SER A 202 25.72 -23.54 6.76
N ARG A 203 25.98 -24.61 7.52
CA ARG A 203 25.12 -24.99 8.64
C ARG A 203 24.99 -23.90 9.69
N SER A 204 26.07 -23.18 9.96
CA SER A 204 26.07 -22.04 10.90
C SER A 204 25.14 -20.92 10.44
N PHE A 205 25.00 -20.71 9.12
CA PHE A 205 24.02 -19.77 8.58
C PHE A 205 22.58 -20.23 8.86
N ILE A 206 22.26 -21.50 8.59
CA ILE A 206 20.91 -22.05 8.88
C ILE A 206 20.59 -22.00 10.38
N VAL A 207 21.56 -22.38 11.23
CA VAL A 207 21.41 -22.27 12.68
C VAL A 207 21.18 -20.82 13.09
N GLY A 208 22.02 -19.90 12.63
CA GLY A 208 21.88 -18.48 12.96
C GLY A 208 20.56 -17.87 12.47
N LEU A 209 20.04 -18.35 11.33
CA LEU A 209 18.75 -17.91 10.82
C LEU A 209 17.61 -18.41 11.74
N GLU A 210 17.60 -19.70 12.08
CA GLU A 210 16.56 -20.30 12.92
C GLU A 210 16.58 -19.78 14.36
N THR A 211 17.76 -19.46 14.90
CA THR A 211 17.92 -18.86 16.23
C THR A 211 17.70 -17.36 16.27
N GLY A 212 17.44 -16.70 15.13
CA GLY A 212 17.18 -15.26 15.08
C GLY A 212 18.44 -14.38 15.21
N ARG A 213 19.62 -14.94 14.96
CA ARG A 213 20.91 -14.19 14.99
C ARG A 213 20.98 -13.11 13.91
N TYR A 214 20.30 -13.31 12.79
CA TYR A 214 20.29 -12.37 11.68
C TYR A 214 19.00 -11.55 11.70
N ARG A 215 19.12 -10.23 11.47
CA ARG A 215 17.97 -9.35 11.22
C ARG A 215 17.51 -9.40 9.76
N THR A 216 18.47 -9.47 8.83
CA THR A 216 18.21 -9.48 7.39
C THR A 216 19.06 -10.54 6.67
N VAL A 217 18.57 -10.98 5.51
CA VAL A 217 19.26 -11.93 4.62
C VAL A 217 19.42 -11.28 3.25
N LYS A 218 20.63 -11.33 2.67
CA LYS A 218 20.85 -10.83 1.32
C LYS A 218 20.05 -11.62 0.29
N ARG A 219 19.39 -10.93 -0.63
CA ARG A 219 18.66 -11.53 -1.76
C ARG A 219 19.56 -12.41 -2.62
N SER A 220 20.82 -12.05 -2.83
CA SER A 220 21.77 -12.90 -3.57
C SER A 220 22.08 -14.22 -2.85
N THR A 221 22.12 -14.22 -1.51
CA THR A 221 22.25 -15.45 -0.73
C THR A 221 20.98 -16.29 -0.83
N LEU A 222 19.81 -15.65 -0.75
CA LEU A 222 18.53 -16.36 -0.87
C LEU A 222 18.32 -16.94 -2.28
N LEU A 223 18.69 -16.21 -3.33
CA LEU A 223 18.65 -16.69 -4.71
C LEU A 223 19.49 -17.96 -4.89
N ARG A 224 20.77 -17.93 -4.44
CA ARG A 224 21.65 -19.10 -4.47
C ARG A 224 21.06 -20.30 -3.73
N LEU A 225 20.41 -20.05 -2.58
CA LEU A 225 19.73 -21.11 -1.84
C LEU A 225 18.57 -21.71 -2.65
N ILE A 226 17.72 -20.87 -3.25
CA ILE A 226 16.58 -21.32 -4.06
C ILE A 226 17.04 -22.09 -5.30
N GLU A 227 18.11 -21.64 -5.96
CA GLU A 227 18.69 -22.31 -7.13
C GLU A 227 19.33 -23.64 -6.77
N ALA A 228 19.89 -23.77 -5.57
CA ALA A 228 20.48 -25.02 -5.09
C ALA A 228 19.44 -26.07 -4.65
N LEU A 229 18.15 -25.71 -4.53
CA LEU A 229 17.10 -26.70 -4.22
C LEU A 229 16.89 -27.65 -5.41
N PRO A 230 16.65 -28.95 -5.18
CA PRO A 230 16.25 -29.88 -6.22
C PRO A 230 14.85 -29.55 -6.78
N SER A 231 14.57 -30.01 -8.00
CA SER A 231 13.41 -29.59 -8.81
C SER A 231 12.07 -29.91 -8.16
N ASP A 232 11.97 -31.00 -7.42
CA ASP A 232 10.81 -31.41 -6.62
C ASP A 232 10.44 -30.38 -5.54
N LEU A 233 11.43 -29.75 -4.91
CA LEU A 233 11.23 -28.74 -3.87
C LEU A 233 11.04 -27.32 -4.44
N ARG A 234 11.51 -27.07 -5.67
CA ARG A 234 11.53 -25.71 -6.26
C ARG A 234 10.16 -25.09 -6.49
N PHE A 235 9.10 -25.89 -6.53
CA PHE A 235 7.73 -25.49 -6.83
C PHE A 235 6.79 -25.56 -5.62
N THR A 236 7.30 -25.81 -4.42
CA THR A 236 6.44 -25.75 -3.22
C THR A 236 6.02 -24.31 -2.94
N GLU A 237 4.90 -24.16 -2.24
CA GLU A 237 4.34 -22.84 -1.89
C GLU A 237 5.37 -21.98 -1.13
N GLU A 238 6.13 -22.57 -0.22
CA GLU A 238 7.13 -21.88 0.58
C GLU A 238 8.25 -21.33 -0.31
N VAL A 239 8.70 -22.10 -1.30
CA VAL A 239 9.74 -21.66 -2.24
C VAL A 239 9.21 -20.61 -3.21
N CYS A 240 7.95 -20.71 -3.64
CA CYS A 240 7.31 -19.65 -4.41
C CYS A 240 7.29 -18.32 -3.64
N ARG A 241 6.93 -18.34 -2.35
CA ARG A 241 6.99 -17.14 -1.49
C ARG A 241 8.43 -16.63 -1.30
N LEU A 242 9.41 -17.51 -1.12
CA LEU A 242 10.83 -17.12 -1.08
C LEU A 242 11.29 -16.48 -2.40
N ARG A 243 10.84 -16.99 -3.56
CA ARG A 243 11.10 -16.34 -4.86
C ARG A 243 10.50 -14.96 -4.91
N MET A 244 9.26 -14.77 -4.47
CA MET A 244 8.62 -13.45 -4.41
C MET A 244 9.43 -12.45 -3.56
N LEU A 245 10.02 -12.89 -2.44
CA LEU A 245 10.90 -12.02 -1.64
C LEU A 245 12.18 -11.61 -2.40
N VAL A 246 12.70 -12.48 -3.26
CA VAL A 246 13.91 -12.22 -4.06
C VAL A 246 13.63 -11.37 -5.30
N SER A 247 12.56 -11.69 -6.04
CA SER A 247 12.23 -11.07 -7.32
C SER A 247 11.28 -9.89 -7.21
N GLY A 248 10.61 -9.73 -6.06
CA GLY A 248 9.64 -8.67 -5.85
C GLY A 248 10.28 -7.28 -5.84
N ASP A 249 9.48 -6.30 -6.25
CA ASP A 249 9.86 -4.88 -6.32
C ASP A 249 9.71 -4.15 -4.99
N LEU A 250 9.43 -4.89 -3.90
CA LEU A 250 9.30 -4.33 -2.57
C LEU A 250 10.66 -4.26 -1.87
N ALA A 251 10.89 -3.18 -1.14
CA ALA A 251 11.94 -3.07 -0.15
C ALA A 251 11.34 -3.22 1.26
N TRP A 252 12.19 -3.55 2.21
CA TRP A 252 11.79 -3.73 3.60
C TRP A 252 12.56 -2.74 4.47
N ASP A 253 11.84 -1.99 5.27
CA ASP A 253 12.40 -1.04 6.22
C ASP A 253 11.98 -1.38 7.66
N GLU A 254 12.82 -1.03 8.63
CA GLU A 254 12.57 -1.29 10.05
C GLU A 254 11.88 -0.08 10.68
N VAL A 255 10.78 -0.32 11.41
CA VAL A 255 10.14 0.72 12.21
C VAL A 255 11.05 1.05 13.39
N VAL A 256 11.55 2.28 13.44
CA VAL A 256 12.46 2.76 14.49
C VAL A 256 11.68 3.28 15.70
N GLU A 257 10.57 3.96 15.47
CA GLU A 257 9.77 4.62 16.51
C GLU A 257 8.30 4.68 16.09
N VAL A 258 7.40 4.59 17.07
CA VAL A 258 5.97 4.83 16.90
C VAL A 258 5.55 5.81 18.01
N VAL A 259 5.04 6.98 17.61
CA VAL A 259 4.65 8.06 18.52
C VAL A 259 3.16 8.32 18.37
N ASP A 260 2.42 8.31 19.48
CA ASP A 260 1.05 8.79 19.52
C ASP A 260 1.06 10.32 19.57
N THR A 261 0.46 10.97 18.57
CA THR A 261 0.44 12.43 18.45
C THR A 261 -0.68 13.05 19.27
N GLY A 262 -1.71 12.29 19.66
CA GLY A 262 -2.91 12.80 20.33
C GLY A 262 -3.75 13.76 19.46
N ILE A 263 -3.46 13.88 18.16
CA ILE A 263 -4.18 14.75 17.23
C ILE A 263 -5.28 13.92 16.54
N GLU A 264 -6.52 14.37 16.64
CA GLU A 264 -7.65 13.82 15.86
C GLU A 264 -7.79 14.62 14.56
N GLU A 265 -7.36 14.02 13.43
CA GLU A 265 -7.54 14.58 12.08
C GLU A 265 -8.55 13.74 11.29
N PRO A 266 -9.25 14.32 10.29
CA PRO A 266 -10.07 13.55 9.36
C PRO A 266 -9.22 12.48 8.68
N THR A 267 -9.64 11.22 8.78
CA THR A 267 -8.99 10.10 8.08
C THR A 267 -9.60 9.92 6.70
N TYR A 268 -8.74 9.71 5.71
CA TYR A 268 -9.14 9.45 4.33
C TYR A 268 -8.97 7.96 4.04
N ASP A 269 -9.93 7.39 3.31
CA ASP A 269 -9.82 6.04 2.76
C ASP A 269 -10.02 6.08 1.25
N ILE A 270 -9.35 5.20 0.52
CA ILE A 270 -9.36 5.17 -0.95
C ILE A 270 -9.55 3.72 -1.37
N GLU A 271 -10.51 3.43 -2.23
CA GLU A 271 -10.63 2.09 -2.81
C GLU A 271 -9.71 1.95 -4.04
N VAL A 272 -8.84 0.93 -4.03
CA VAL A 272 -7.80 0.77 -5.06
C VAL A 272 -8.08 -0.47 -5.90
N ARG A 273 -8.75 -0.25 -7.04
CA ARG A 273 -9.19 -1.30 -7.97
C ARG A 273 -8.70 -1.10 -9.41
N PRO A 274 -7.38 -1.11 -9.66
CA PRO A 274 -6.86 -1.00 -11.03
C PRO A 274 -7.37 -2.17 -11.87
N GLU A 275 -7.93 -1.87 -13.04
CA GLU A 275 -8.51 -2.86 -13.96
C GLU A 275 -9.59 -3.75 -13.28
N GLY A 276 -10.26 -3.24 -12.24
CA GLY A 276 -11.27 -3.96 -11.48
C GLY A 276 -10.72 -5.01 -10.49
N ARG A 277 -9.40 -5.12 -10.32
CA ARG A 277 -8.79 -6.05 -9.35
C ARG A 277 -8.70 -5.41 -7.97
N ALA A 278 -9.25 -6.05 -6.95
CA ALA A 278 -9.15 -5.61 -5.55
C ALA A 278 -7.72 -5.83 -5.02
N ILE A 279 -6.83 -4.85 -5.26
CA ILE A 279 -5.46 -4.85 -4.73
C ILE A 279 -5.46 -4.28 -3.31
N GLU A 280 -6.31 -3.26 -3.04
CA GLU A 280 -6.55 -2.68 -1.71
C GLU A 280 -5.30 -2.19 -0.97
N ASN A 281 -4.24 -1.87 -1.72
CA ASN A 281 -3.05 -1.21 -1.22
C ASN A 281 -2.57 -0.14 -2.20
N PHE A 282 -1.90 0.88 -1.66
CA PHE A 282 -1.36 1.99 -2.42
C PHE A 282 -0.04 2.48 -1.81
N VAL A 283 0.71 3.26 -2.57
CA VAL A 283 1.92 3.90 -2.07
C VAL A 283 1.58 5.29 -1.54
N GLY A 284 1.95 5.57 -0.30
CA GLY A 284 1.71 6.84 0.36
C GLY A 284 2.78 7.21 1.37
N GLY A 285 2.61 8.37 1.99
CA GLY A 285 3.54 8.89 2.99
C GLY A 285 4.89 9.33 2.42
N TYR A 286 5.76 9.78 3.33
CA TYR A 286 7.11 10.20 3.00
C TYR A 286 7.99 8.99 2.68
N GLY A 287 8.65 9.02 1.52
CA GLY A 287 9.57 7.96 1.09
C GLY A 287 8.91 6.74 0.43
N GLY A 288 7.59 6.74 0.23
CA GLY A 288 6.89 5.71 -0.54
C GLY A 288 6.65 4.41 0.24
N ILE A 289 5.81 4.50 1.27
CA ILE A 289 5.41 3.37 2.11
C ILE A 289 4.17 2.71 1.47
N ILE A 290 4.12 1.38 1.48
CA ILE A 290 2.93 0.66 1.06
C ILE A 290 1.93 0.69 2.21
N LEU A 291 0.80 1.33 1.97
CA LEU A 291 -0.33 1.41 2.89
C LEU A 291 -1.39 0.43 2.41
N HIS A 292 -1.97 -0.31 3.35
CA HIS A 292 -3.15 -1.14 3.09
C HIS A 292 -4.39 -0.33 3.43
N ASN A 293 -5.44 -0.46 2.65
CA ASN A 293 -6.77 0.04 3.01
C ASN A 293 -7.23 -0.72 4.25
N SER A 294 -7.06 -0.11 5.43
CA SER A 294 -7.36 -0.59 6.78
C SER A 294 -7.89 -2.04 6.88
N ALA A 295 -6.98 -3.01 7.10
CA ALA A 295 -7.28 -4.45 7.27
C ALA A 295 -8.21 -4.80 8.47
N ILE A 296 -8.49 -3.85 9.37
CA ILE A 296 -9.50 -4.03 10.43
C ILE A 296 -10.92 -4.03 9.83
N GLU A 297 -11.09 -3.36 8.69
CA GLU A 297 -12.31 -3.32 7.91
C GLU A 297 -12.45 -4.48 6.91
N ASP A 298 -11.63 -5.53 7.04
CA ASP A 298 -11.76 -6.81 6.30
C ASP A 298 -12.16 -8.01 7.18
N ARG A 299 -12.30 -7.83 8.50
CA ARG A 299 -12.81 -8.88 9.42
C ARG A 299 -14.32 -9.06 9.33
N MET A 300 -14.89 -10.26 9.47
CA MET A 300 -16.37 -10.42 9.60
C MET A 300 -16.93 -9.51 10.70
N LEU A 301 -18.22 -9.15 10.64
CA LEU A 301 -18.89 -8.44 11.73
C LEU A 301 -18.67 -9.22 13.03
N CYS A 302 -17.95 -8.61 13.97
CA CYS A 302 -17.63 -9.23 15.24
C CYS A 302 -18.55 -8.65 16.30
N ARG A 303 -19.11 -9.51 17.14
CA ARG A 303 -19.82 -9.06 18.33
C ARG A 303 -18.80 -8.67 19.40
N LEU A 304 -18.28 -7.45 19.32
CA LEU A 304 -17.31 -6.92 20.28
C LEU A 304 -18.02 -6.42 21.52
N HIS A 305 -18.22 -7.31 22.48
CA HIS A 305 -18.76 -6.94 23.78
C HIS A 305 -17.65 -6.46 24.72
N ARG A 306 -17.76 -5.23 25.24
CA ARG A 306 -16.94 -4.81 26.40
C ARG A 306 -17.32 -5.66 27.60
N LEU A 307 -16.31 -6.10 28.35
CA LEU A 307 -16.47 -6.91 29.56
C LEU A 307 -16.98 -6.03 30.72
N THR A 308 -18.28 -5.72 30.73
CA THR A 308 -18.92 -5.00 31.85
C THR A 308 -18.97 -5.88 33.10
N LYS A 309 -19.17 -5.27 34.29
CA LYS A 309 -19.27 -6.03 35.56
C LYS A 309 -20.39 -7.05 35.53
N GLU A 310 -21.56 -6.65 35.02
CA GLU A 310 -22.73 -7.53 34.86
C GLU A 310 -22.43 -8.67 33.89
N ARG A 311 -21.84 -8.37 32.74
CA ARG A 311 -21.51 -9.38 31.73
C ARG A 311 -20.42 -10.34 32.19
N PHE A 312 -19.46 -9.85 32.99
CA PHE A 312 -18.48 -10.70 33.65
C PHE A 312 -19.16 -11.70 34.60
N ILE A 313 -20.14 -11.24 35.38
CA ILE A 313 -20.94 -12.10 36.27
C ILE A 313 -21.73 -13.13 35.45
N GLU A 314 -22.40 -12.71 34.38
CA GLU A 314 -23.16 -13.62 33.50
C GLU A 314 -22.26 -14.69 32.84
N ILE A 315 -21.09 -14.30 32.33
CA ILE A 315 -20.12 -15.23 31.76
C ILE A 315 -19.64 -16.19 32.84
N ALA A 316 -19.30 -15.71 34.04
CA ALA A 316 -18.88 -16.56 35.15
C ALA A 316 -19.98 -17.55 35.57
N GLN A 317 -21.24 -17.11 35.61
CA GLN A 317 -22.39 -17.98 35.84
C GLN A 317 -22.56 -19.01 34.73
N SER A 318 -22.44 -18.62 33.46
CA SER A 318 -22.55 -19.55 32.34
C SER A 318 -21.42 -20.58 32.32
N GLN A 319 -20.19 -20.17 32.63
CA GLN A 319 -19.04 -21.08 32.78
C GLN A 319 -19.25 -22.05 33.94
N ARG A 320 -19.82 -21.57 35.05
CA ARG A 320 -20.20 -22.42 36.19
C ARG A 320 -21.24 -23.47 35.78
N ARG A 321 -22.32 -23.07 35.11
CA ARG A 321 -23.36 -23.98 34.60
C ARG A 321 -22.78 -25.03 33.64
N LEU A 322 -21.87 -24.62 32.77
CA LEU A 322 -21.17 -25.53 31.85
C LEU A 322 -20.27 -26.53 32.60
N ALA A 323 -19.52 -26.08 33.62
CA ALA A 323 -18.68 -26.95 34.44
C ALA A 323 -19.49 -27.96 35.27
N PHE A 324 -20.71 -27.59 35.69
CA PHE A 324 -21.65 -28.50 36.36
C PHE A 324 -22.45 -29.40 35.40
N GLY A 325 -22.23 -29.29 34.08
CA GLY A 325 -22.95 -30.09 33.09
C GLY A 325 -24.42 -29.70 32.91
N GLU A 326 -24.85 -28.54 33.42
CA GLU A 326 -26.21 -28.02 33.27
C GLU A 326 -26.46 -27.50 31.84
N ILE A 327 -25.39 -27.27 31.07
CA ILE A 327 -25.44 -26.84 29.68
C ILE A 327 -24.76 -27.92 28.83
N ASP A 328 -25.55 -28.69 28.08
CA ASP A 328 -25.05 -29.64 27.10
C ASP A 328 -24.87 -28.94 25.74
N THR A 329 -23.62 -28.60 25.43
CA THR A 329 -23.26 -28.02 24.12
C THR A 329 -23.04 -29.10 23.03
N GLU A 330 -22.91 -30.37 23.40
CA GLU A 330 -22.54 -31.45 22.48
C GLU A 330 -23.74 -31.98 21.70
N GLN A 331 -24.92 -32.06 22.31
CA GLN A 331 -26.13 -32.60 21.68
C GLN A 331 -26.52 -31.88 20.36
N GLY A 332 -26.32 -30.56 20.29
CA GLY A 332 -26.61 -29.75 19.10
C GLY A 332 -25.41 -29.51 18.18
N ALA A 333 -24.20 -29.45 18.73
CA ALA A 333 -23.01 -29.01 18.01
C ALA A 333 -22.69 -29.89 16.79
N ARG A 334 -22.85 -31.21 16.91
CA ARG A 334 -22.59 -32.13 15.81
C ARG A 334 -23.53 -31.88 14.64
N ARG A 335 -24.83 -31.73 14.90
CA ARG A 335 -25.85 -31.48 13.86
C ARG A 335 -25.61 -30.14 13.16
N ILE A 336 -25.30 -29.09 13.92
CA ILE A 336 -24.97 -27.77 13.38
C ILE A 336 -23.73 -27.86 12.47
N ARG A 337 -22.66 -28.48 12.96
CA ARG A 337 -21.42 -28.65 12.19
C ARG A 337 -21.65 -29.43 10.91
N ASP A 338 -22.36 -30.55 10.99
CA ASP A 338 -22.61 -31.42 9.84
C ASP A 338 -23.46 -30.68 8.78
N HIS A 339 -24.47 -29.90 9.22
CA HIS A 339 -25.28 -29.04 8.34
C HIS A 339 -24.45 -27.94 7.66
N VAL A 340 -23.69 -27.16 8.43
CA VAL A 340 -22.84 -26.07 7.90
C VAL A 340 -21.79 -26.62 6.92
N THR A 341 -21.18 -27.76 7.25
CA THR A 341 -20.18 -28.41 6.39
C THR A 341 -20.80 -28.86 5.07
N LEU A 342 -22.00 -29.44 5.12
CA LEU A 342 -22.71 -29.90 3.93
C LEU A 342 -23.11 -28.73 3.03
N VAL A 343 -23.72 -27.67 3.60
CA VAL A 343 -24.12 -26.47 2.85
C VAL A 343 -22.90 -25.81 2.21
N TYR A 344 -21.79 -25.68 2.94
CA TYR A 344 -20.54 -25.16 2.38
C TYR A 344 -20.02 -26.01 1.21
N ALA A 345 -20.04 -27.35 1.36
CA ALA A 345 -19.61 -28.26 0.29
C ALA A 345 -20.49 -28.16 -0.97
N ILE A 346 -21.80 -27.92 -0.80
CA ILE A 346 -22.73 -27.70 -1.91
C ILE A 346 -22.38 -26.39 -2.63
N GLU A 347 -22.27 -25.28 -1.89
CA GLU A 347 -22.04 -23.95 -2.47
C GLU A 347 -20.66 -23.80 -3.15
N THR A 348 -19.67 -24.57 -2.69
CA THR A 348 -18.32 -24.66 -3.27
C THR A 348 -18.19 -25.71 -4.39
N GLY A 349 -19.25 -26.46 -4.70
CA GLY A 349 -19.24 -27.43 -5.80
C GLY A 349 -18.37 -28.66 -5.53
N HIS A 350 -18.27 -29.09 -4.27
CA HIS A 350 -17.39 -30.17 -3.86
C HIS A 350 -17.73 -31.50 -4.59
N PRO A 351 -16.73 -32.27 -5.09
CA PRO A 351 -16.96 -33.44 -5.95
C PRO A 351 -17.92 -34.50 -5.39
N PHE A 352 -17.94 -34.71 -4.07
CA PHE A 352 -18.82 -35.70 -3.43
C PHE A 352 -20.30 -35.32 -3.37
N VAL A 353 -20.63 -34.04 -3.53
CA VAL A 353 -22.01 -33.54 -3.34
C VAL A 353 -22.57 -32.81 -4.57
N ARG A 354 -21.72 -32.36 -5.50
CA ARG A 354 -22.12 -31.59 -6.70
C ARG A 354 -23.18 -32.26 -7.59
N ASN A 355 -23.25 -33.59 -7.59
CA ASN A 355 -24.21 -34.37 -8.38
C ASN A 355 -25.46 -34.77 -7.58
N ARG A 356 -25.51 -34.45 -6.28
CA ARG A 356 -26.59 -34.84 -5.36
C ARG A 356 -27.47 -33.66 -4.96
N PHE A 357 -26.90 -32.45 -4.95
CA PHE A 357 -27.59 -31.24 -4.52
C PHE A 357 -27.29 -30.10 -5.50
N PRO A 358 -28.31 -29.35 -5.95
CA PRO A 358 -28.10 -28.16 -6.78
C PRO A 358 -27.49 -27.03 -5.95
N LYS A 359 -26.71 -26.17 -6.60
CA LYS A 359 -26.29 -24.90 -5.98
C LYS A 359 -27.48 -23.93 -5.96
N LYS A 360 -27.75 -23.27 -4.83
CA LYS A 360 -28.86 -22.31 -4.70
C LYS A 360 -28.31 -20.90 -4.43
N PRO A 361 -28.38 -19.95 -5.38
CA PRO A 361 -28.00 -18.58 -5.10
C PRO A 361 -28.86 -17.96 -4.00
N VAL A 362 -28.24 -17.12 -3.18
CA VAL A 362 -28.98 -16.31 -2.19
C VAL A 362 -29.60 -15.11 -2.91
N MET A 363 -30.92 -14.94 -2.78
CA MET A 363 -31.66 -13.83 -3.36
C MET A 363 -31.77 -12.69 -2.35
N ILE A 364 -31.10 -11.58 -2.64
CA ILE A 364 -31.21 -10.34 -1.88
C ILE A 364 -32.47 -9.60 -2.32
N THR A 365 -33.31 -9.20 -1.38
CA THR A 365 -34.53 -8.43 -1.63
C THR A 365 -34.27 -6.93 -1.45
N PRO A 366 -35.02 -6.04 -2.13
CA PRO A 366 -34.93 -4.59 -1.88
C PRO A 366 -35.10 -4.23 -0.40
N LYS A 367 -36.02 -4.94 0.30
CA LYS A 367 -36.20 -4.82 1.76
C LYS A 367 -34.91 -4.98 2.57
N ALA A 368 -33.96 -5.80 2.10
CA ALA A 368 -32.68 -5.98 2.79
C ALA A 368 -31.84 -4.70 2.78
N TYR A 369 -31.79 -4.00 1.66
CA TYR A 369 -31.11 -2.71 1.55
C TYR A 369 -31.86 -1.60 2.29
N ASP A 370 -33.20 -1.57 2.19
CA ASP A 370 -34.02 -0.57 2.88
C ASP A 370 -33.80 -0.61 4.41
N LEU A 371 -33.66 -1.80 5.00
CA LEU A 371 -33.42 -1.92 6.44
C LEU A 371 -32.01 -1.48 6.85
N ILE A 372 -31.01 -1.76 6.01
CA ILE A 372 -29.63 -1.31 6.24
C ILE A 372 -29.51 0.20 6.11
N GLU A 373 -30.18 0.80 5.13
CA GLU A 373 -30.26 2.26 4.95
C GLU A 373 -30.92 2.94 6.16
N ARG A 374 -32.07 2.43 6.62
CA ARG A 374 -32.71 2.92 7.83
C ARG A 374 -31.82 2.80 9.07
N ALA A 375 -31.03 1.73 9.16
CA ALA A 375 -30.06 1.57 10.24
C ALA A 375 -28.93 2.59 10.15
N ARG A 376 -28.39 2.86 8.95
CA ARG A 376 -27.41 3.93 8.73
C ARG A 376 -27.96 5.27 9.20
N GLU A 377 -29.14 5.66 8.74
CA GLU A 377 -29.78 6.93 9.10
C GLU A 377 -29.94 7.07 10.61
N ALA A 378 -30.46 6.02 11.27
CA ALA A 378 -30.64 6.02 12.71
C ALA A 378 -29.32 6.08 13.51
N ILE A 379 -28.23 5.49 12.99
CA ILE A 379 -26.89 5.62 13.58
C ILE A 379 -26.37 7.06 13.42
N LEU A 380 -26.46 7.61 12.20
CA LEU A 380 -25.94 8.94 11.88
C LEU A 380 -26.64 10.04 12.69
N GLU A 381 -27.95 9.93 12.91
CA GLU A 381 -28.69 10.84 13.79
C GLU A 381 -28.15 10.90 15.23
N CYS A 382 -27.59 9.79 15.72
CA CYS A 382 -27.06 9.71 17.09
C CYS A 382 -25.63 10.22 17.21
N ILE A 383 -24.95 10.54 16.11
CA ILE A 383 -23.56 11.00 16.10
C ILE A 383 -23.56 12.53 15.97
N PRO A 384 -23.12 13.27 17.01
CA PRO A 384 -23.27 14.74 17.04
C PRO A 384 -22.26 15.48 16.16
N ARG A 385 -21.19 14.81 15.71
CA ARG A 385 -20.13 15.40 14.88
C ARG A 385 -20.35 15.13 13.39
N GLU A 386 -19.83 16.02 12.55
CA GLU A 386 -19.97 15.93 11.09
C GLU A 386 -19.25 14.70 10.48
N HIS A 387 -18.26 14.14 11.17
CA HIS A 387 -17.45 13.04 10.66
C HIS A 387 -17.71 11.74 11.44
N VAL A 388 -17.82 10.63 10.71
CA VAL A 388 -17.92 9.28 11.29
C VAL A 388 -16.55 8.61 11.36
N THR A 389 -16.38 7.71 12.32
CA THR A 389 -15.13 6.97 12.57
C THR A 389 -15.22 5.51 12.13
N PHE A 390 -16.23 5.17 11.33
CA PHE A 390 -16.42 3.84 10.75
C PHE A 390 -16.73 3.95 9.24
N SER A 391 -16.36 2.90 8.50
CA SER A 391 -16.50 2.83 7.05
C SER A 391 -17.88 2.36 6.60
N ALA A 392 -18.30 2.84 5.43
CA ALA A 392 -19.49 2.36 4.71
C ALA A 392 -19.42 0.84 4.38
N ARG A 393 -18.22 0.24 4.39
CA ARG A 393 -18.04 -1.22 4.23
C ARG A 393 -18.82 -2.04 5.27
N LEU A 394 -19.15 -1.48 6.43
CA LEU A 394 -19.99 -2.14 7.44
C LEU A 394 -21.35 -2.58 6.89
N GLU A 395 -21.94 -1.82 5.96
CA GLU A 395 -23.22 -2.16 5.31
C GLU A 395 -23.09 -3.41 4.44
N ASP A 396 -22.09 -3.45 3.56
CA ASP A 396 -21.81 -4.60 2.69
C ASP A 396 -21.56 -5.88 3.52
N ARG A 397 -20.86 -5.75 4.65
CA ARG A 397 -20.61 -6.88 5.57
C ARG A 397 -21.88 -7.38 6.25
N ALA A 398 -22.78 -6.48 6.63
CA ALA A 398 -24.07 -6.84 7.20
C ALA A 398 -24.89 -7.65 6.19
N ILE A 399 -24.91 -7.21 4.93
CA ILE A 399 -25.59 -7.93 3.85
C ILE A 399 -24.94 -9.30 3.61
N ARG A 400 -23.61 -9.38 3.55
CA ARG A 400 -22.90 -10.67 3.41
C ARG A 400 -23.19 -11.61 4.57
N PHE A 401 -23.23 -11.10 5.81
CA PHE A 401 -23.62 -11.89 6.98
C PHE A 401 -25.06 -12.39 6.84
N ALA A 402 -26.01 -11.52 6.49
CA ALA A 402 -27.40 -11.90 6.28
C ALA A 402 -27.52 -13.00 5.21
N CYS A 403 -26.78 -12.89 4.11
CA CYS A 403 -26.74 -13.91 3.06
C CYS A 403 -26.17 -15.24 3.58
N ALA A 404 -25.03 -15.20 4.28
CA ALA A 404 -24.39 -16.39 4.81
C ALA A 404 -25.24 -17.10 5.87
N ALA A 405 -25.88 -16.35 6.76
CA ALA A 405 -26.81 -16.88 7.75
C ALA A 405 -28.06 -17.48 7.08
N SER A 406 -28.52 -16.89 5.97
CA SER A 406 -29.66 -17.41 5.21
C SER A 406 -29.35 -18.74 4.51
N LEU A 407 -28.10 -19.01 4.16
CA LEU A 407 -27.69 -20.32 3.61
C LEU A 407 -28.03 -21.50 4.53
N LEU A 408 -28.16 -21.26 5.84
CA LEU A 408 -28.60 -22.28 6.80
C LEU A 408 -30.02 -22.79 6.49
N ASN A 409 -30.81 -22.04 5.73
CA ASN A 409 -32.15 -22.42 5.28
C ASN A 409 -32.15 -23.18 3.94
N TYR A 410 -31.00 -23.65 3.45
CA TYR A 410 -30.88 -24.38 2.18
C TYR A 410 -31.91 -25.52 2.02
N PHE A 411 -32.13 -26.31 3.08
CA PHE A 411 -33.10 -27.42 3.11
C PHE A 411 -34.50 -27.00 3.56
N GLY A 412 -34.73 -25.73 3.89
CA GLY A 412 -36.01 -25.23 4.37
C GLY A 412 -37.04 -24.93 3.26
N SER A 413 -36.62 -24.99 1.99
CA SER A 413 -37.47 -24.72 0.84
C SER A 413 -36.96 -25.44 -0.41
N ASP A 414 -37.88 -25.85 -1.28
CA ASP A 414 -37.59 -26.49 -2.57
C ASP A 414 -37.35 -25.49 -3.71
N LEU A 415 -37.31 -24.19 -3.41
CA LEU A 415 -36.96 -23.15 -4.39
C LEU A 415 -35.52 -23.32 -4.89
N ASP A 416 -35.29 -22.88 -6.13
CA ASP A 416 -33.97 -22.85 -6.77
C ASP A 416 -33.05 -21.74 -6.22
N TYR A 417 -33.56 -20.91 -5.31
CA TYR A 417 -32.83 -19.84 -4.64
C TYR A 417 -33.20 -19.79 -3.15
N ILE A 418 -32.36 -19.13 -2.36
CA ILE A 418 -32.57 -18.94 -0.92
C ILE A 418 -32.85 -17.45 -0.66
N PRO A 419 -34.08 -17.04 -0.30
CA PRO A 419 -34.33 -15.67 0.08
C PRO A 419 -33.55 -15.31 1.35
N VAL A 420 -33.02 -14.09 1.43
CA VAL A 420 -32.48 -13.58 2.71
C VAL A 420 -33.58 -13.59 3.76
N SER A 421 -33.37 -14.28 4.88
CA SER A 421 -34.37 -14.39 5.93
C SER A 421 -34.46 -13.10 6.77
N ASP A 422 -35.67 -12.78 7.23
CA ASP A 422 -35.89 -11.61 8.09
C ASP A 422 -35.09 -11.72 9.40
N ASP A 423 -34.95 -12.93 9.96
CA ASP A 423 -34.11 -13.18 11.13
C ASP A 423 -32.64 -12.92 10.86
N ALA A 424 -32.10 -13.42 9.74
CA ALA A 424 -30.71 -13.21 9.37
C ALA A 424 -30.41 -11.72 9.15
N LEU A 425 -31.35 -11.00 8.53
CA LEU A 425 -31.27 -9.57 8.31
C LEU A 425 -31.35 -8.78 9.63
N LYS A 426 -32.23 -9.18 10.55
CA LYS A 426 -32.32 -8.60 11.90
C LYS A 426 -31.01 -8.75 12.67
N TYR A 427 -30.41 -9.93 12.66
CA TYR A 427 -29.10 -10.16 13.28
C TYR A 427 -27.98 -9.37 12.59
N ALA A 428 -28.01 -9.26 11.27
CA ALA A 428 -27.06 -8.45 10.52
C ALA A 428 -27.09 -6.98 10.93
N VAL A 429 -28.29 -6.40 11.02
CA VAL A 429 -28.49 -5.00 11.46
C VAL A 429 -28.05 -4.83 12.91
N GLN A 430 -28.36 -5.77 13.79
CA GLN A 430 -27.89 -5.73 15.17
C GLN A 430 -26.36 -5.69 15.24
N LEU A 431 -25.69 -6.58 14.53
CA LEU A 431 -24.22 -6.61 14.48
C LEU A 431 -23.63 -5.34 13.86
N TYR A 432 -24.28 -4.79 12.83
CA TYR A 432 -23.89 -3.53 12.22
C TYR A 432 -23.93 -2.37 13.22
N VAL A 433 -25.04 -2.20 13.93
CA VAL A 433 -25.21 -1.14 14.93
C VAL A 433 -24.23 -1.29 16.10
N GLU A 434 -24.09 -2.51 16.63
CA GLU A 434 -23.17 -2.80 17.74
C GLU A 434 -21.71 -2.49 17.33
N GLU A 435 -21.27 -2.93 16.15
CA GLU A 435 -19.92 -2.66 15.64
C GLU A 435 -19.69 -1.16 15.36
N ALA A 436 -20.68 -0.46 14.79
CA ALA A 436 -20.60 0.98 14.53
C ALA A 436 -20.45 1.79 15.83
N SER A 437 -21.15 1.40 16.91
CA SER A 437 -21.00 2.02 18.23
C SER A 437 -19.59 1.81 18.78
N VAL A 438 -19.07 0.57 18.74
CA VAL A 438 -17.73 0.26 19.24
C VAL A 438 -16.65 1.05 18.48
N ARG A 439 -16.75 1.14 17.15
CA ARG A 439 -15.81 1.91 16.33
C ARG A 439 -15.91 3.42 16.57
N SER A 440 -17.11 3.89 16.89
CA SER A 440 -17.36 5.28 17.30
C SER A 440 -16.99 5.56 18.75
N LYS A 441 -16.13 4.75 19.38
CA LYS A 441 -15.77 4.86 20.80
C LYS A 441 -17.00 4.95 21.74
N GLN A 442 -18.12 4.33 21.35
CA GLN A 442 -19.41 4.33 22.05
C GLN A 442 -20.07 5.71 22.19
N GLU A 443 -19.92 6.58 21.18
CA GLU A 443 -20.63 7.86 21.11
C GLU A 443 -22.15 7.73 21.15
N PHE A 444 -22.68 6.55 20.83
CA PHE A 444 -24.10 6.24 20.94
C PHE A 444 -24.31 4.84 21.51
N LEU A 445 -25.48 4.64 22.14
CA LEU A 445 -25.92 3.35 22.67
C LEU A 445 -26.64 2.53 21.58
N PRO A 446 -26.16 1.31 21.25
CA PRO A 446 -26.81 0.45 20.25
C PRO A 446 -28.31 0.23 20.53
N GLU A 447 -28.70 0.11 21.81
CA GLU A 447 -30.08 -0.15 22.22
C GLU A 447 -31.04 0.98 21.85
N GLU A 448 -30.56 2.22 21.73
CA GLU A 448 -31.38 3.36 21.32
C GLU A 448 -31.69 3.30 19.83
N VAL A 449 -30.66 3.01 19.02
CA VAL A 449 -30.79 2.82 17.57
C VAL A 449 -31.67 1.60 17.26
N LEU A 450 -31.44 0.47 17.94
CA LEU A 450 -32.23 -0.75 17.73
C LEU A 450 -33.70 -0.59 18.12
N ARG A 451 -34.00 0.20 19.17
CA ARG A 451 -35.38 0.58 19.53
C ARG A 451 -36.04 1.45 18.46
N LYS A 452 -35.33 2.44 17.90
CA LYS A 452 -35.83 3.24 16.76
C LYS A 452 -36.19 2.36 15.55
N LEU A 453 -35.39 1.31 15.31
CA LEU A 453 -35.61 0.36 14.22
C LEU A 453 -36.71 -0.68 14.51
N LYS A 454 -37.27 -0.72 15.73
CA LYS A 454 -38.23 -1.73 16.21
C LYS A 454 -37.69 -3.17 16.15
N LEU A 455 -36.38 -3.34 16.39
CA LEU A 455 -35.72 -4.64 16.37
C LEU A 455 -35.49 -5.23 17.76
N VAL A 456 -35.63 -4.43 18.82
CA VAL A 456 -35.55 -4.84 20.24
C VAL A 456 -36.69 -4.23 21.03
#